data_AF-A0A699U4H8-F1
#
_entry.id   AF-A0A699U4H8-F1
#
_cell.length_a   1.000
_cell.length_b   1.000
_cell.length_c   1.000
_cell.angle_alpha   90.00
_cell.angle_beta   90.00
_cell.angle_gamma   90.00
#
_symmetry.space_group_name_H-M   'P 1'
#
loop_
_entity.id
_entity.type
_entity.pdbx_description
1 polymer ?
#
loop_
_entity_poly.entity_id
_entity_poly.type
_entity_poly.pdbx_seq_one_letter_code
_entity_poly.pdbx_strand_id
1 'polypeptide(L)'
;PQLQIDEVATGEVWLGMAAKDKQLVDELKTSDEYLSEKAKTAEVFHLHYAERKSLQERVGLAASGSVDRLVTGWWSKLTQQRFW
;
A
#
# COMPACT_ATOMS: atom_id res chain seq x y z
N PRO A 1 -14.90 1.12 33.95
CA PRO A 1 -13.82 1.98 33.42
C PRO A 1 -12.75 2.22 34.49
N GLN A 2 -11.52 1.71 34.28
CA GLN A 2 -10.38 1.89 35.20
C GLN A 2 -9.46 3.06 34.81
N LEU A 3 -9.64 3.64 33.61
CA LEU A 3 -8.76 4.67 33.07
C LEU A 3 -8.95 6.02 33.78
N GLN A 4 -7.85 6.58 34.31
CA GLN A 4 -7.84 7.88 34.95
C GLN A 4 -7.72 8.99 33.89
N ILE A 5 -8.86 9.48 33.39
CA ILE A 5 -8.94 10.43 32.28
C ILE A 5 -8.23 11.75 32.60
N ASP A 6 -8.39 12.27 33.82
CA ASP A 6 -7.81 13.56 34.23
C ASP A 6 -6.28 13.55 34.18
N GLU A 7 -5.64 12.40 34.36
CA GLU A 7 -4.18 12.25 34.32
C GLU A 7 -3.62 12.13 32.89
N VAL A 8 -4.44 11.77 31.91
CA VAL A 8 -3.98 11.41 30.56
C VAL A 8 -4.48 12.35 29.46
N ALA A 9 -5.53 13.13 29.73
CA ALA A 9 -6.15 14.07 28.78
C ALA A 9 -5.42 15.43 28.73
N THR A 10 -4.09 15.43 28.84
CA THR A 10 -3.24 16.64 28.89
C THR A 10 -2.76 17.09 27.50
N GLY A 11 -2.92 16.24 26.48
CA GLY A 11 -2.39 16.46 25.13
C GLY A 11 -0.94 16.00 24.94
N GLU A 12 -0.35 15.34 25.93
CA GLU A 12 1.00 14.78 25.83
C GLU A 12 1.06 13.48 25.01
N VAL A 13 2.25 13.15 24.54
CA VAL A 13 2.50 11.93 23.77
C VAL A 13 3.10 10.86 24.67
N TRP A 14 2.46 9.70 24.71
CA TRP A 14 2.93 8.54 25.48
C TRP A 14 3.63 7.53 24.58
N LEU A 15 4.82 7.09 24.98
CA LEU A 15 5.45 5.91 24.40
C LEU A 15 4.66 4.65 24.77
N GLY A 16 4.69 3.62 23.92
CA GLY A 16 3.87 2.42 24.10
C GLY A 16 3.97 1.78 25.49
N MET A 17 5.19 1.69 26.07
CA MET A 17 5.38 1.19 27.43
C MET A 17 4.61 2.01 28.48
N ALA A 18 4.74 3.34 28.44
CA ALA A 18 4.03 4.22 29.36
C ALA A 18 2.51 4.19 29.13
N ALA A 19 2.08 4.07 27.87
CA ALA A 19 0.67 3.92 27.53
C ALA A 19 0.07 2.64 28.12
N LYS A 20 0.83 1.53 28.11
CA LYS A 20 0.42 0.28 28.73
C LYS A 20 0.31 0.40 30.25
N ASP A 21 1.28 1.04 30.91
CA ASP A 21 1.28 1.27 32.36
C ASP A 21 0.09 2.13 32.81
N LYS A 22 -0.29 3.12 32.00
CA LYS A 22 -1.46 3.98 32.21
C LYS A 22 -2.78 3.39 31.73
N GLN A 23 -2.78 2.12 31.30
CA GLN A 23 -3.96 1.42 30.78
C GLN A 23 -4.63 2.13 29.58
N LEU A 24 -3.86 2.87 28.79
CA LEU A 24 -4.31 3.51 27.55
C LEU A 24 -4.40 2.52 26.39
N VAL A 25 -3.69 1.40 26.48
CA VAL A 25 -3.69 0.31 25.49
C VAL A 25 -3.76 -1.04 26.19
N ASP A 26 -4.38 -2.02 25.53
CA ASP A 26 -4.56 -3.35 26.11
C ASP A 26 -3.30 -4.20 26.03
N GLU A 27 -2.42 -4.02 25.05
CA GLU A 27 -1.23 -4.84 24.81
C GLU A 27 -0.23 -4.15 23.87
N LEU A 28 1.06 -4.48 24.01
CA LEU A 28 2.11 -4.07 23.07
C LEU A 28 2.57 -5.29 22.27
N LYS A 29 2.41 -5.21 20.95
CA LYS A 29 2.91 -6.20 19.99
C LYS A 29 2.99 -5.64 18.59
N THR A 30 3.69 -6.36 17.71
CA THR A 30 3.77 -6.02 16.30
C THR A 30 2.48 -6.39 15.54
N SER A 31 2.30 -5.80 14.35
CA SER A 31 1.20 -6.16 13.44
C SER A 31 1.21 -7.64 13.09
N ASP A 32 2.40 -8.19 12.87
CA ASP A 32 2.58 -9.57 12.41
C ASP A 32 2.19 -10.56 13.51
N GLU A 33 2.57 -10.28 14.76
CA GLU A 33 2.16 -11.07 15.92
C GLU A 33 0.63 -11.04 16.08
N TYR A 34 0.01 -9.85 16.03
CA TYR A 34 -1.44 -9.73 16.16
C TYR A 34 -2.18 -10.53 15.08
N LEU A 35 -1.79 -10.39 13.81
CA LEU A 35 -2.44 -11.07 12.70
C LEU A 35 -2.22 -12.59 12.75
N SER A 36 -1.01 -13.04 13.09
CA SER A 36 -0.67 -14.46 13.23
C SER A 36 -1.47 -15.14 14.36
N GLU A 37 -1.66 -14.46 15.49
CA GLU A 37 -2.50 -14.95 16.58
C GLU A 37 -3.98 -15.03 16.18
N LYS A 38 -4.50 -13.99 15.53
CA LYS A 38 -5.91 -13.95 15.11
C LYS A 38 -6.22 -14.99 14.05
N ALA A 39 -5.31 -15.24 13.11
CA ALA A 39 -5.47 -16.26 12.06
C ALA A 39 -5.67 -17.68 12.61
N LYS A 40 -5.28 -17.97 13.86
CA LYS A 40 -5.53 -19.27 14.52
C LYS A 40 -6.98 -19.48 14.94
N THR A 41 -7.74 -18.40 15.10
CA THR A 41 -9.10 -18.43 15.70
C THR A 41 -10.16 -17.77 14.83
N ALA A 42 -9.77 -17.07 13.78
CA ALA A 42 -10.66 -16.35 12.88
C ALA A 42 -10.12 -16.33 11.44
N GLU A 43 -11.01 -16.13 10.48
CA GLU A 43 -10.63 -15.87 9.09
C GLU A 43 -10.12 -14.43 8.94
N VAL A 44 -8.93 -14.28 8.37
CA VAL A 44 -8.26 -12.98 8.19
C VAL A 44 -8.23 -12.64 6.70
N PHE A 45 -8.88 -11.53 6.33
CA PHE A 45 -8.96 -11.06 4.95
C PHE A 45 -8.15 -9.77 4.76
N HIS A 46 -7.37 -9.70 3.68
CA HIS A 46 -6.68 -8.47 3.28
C HIS A 46 -7.52 -7.73 2.22
N LEU A 47 -8.06 -6.58 2.60
CA LEU A 47 -8.80 -5.70 1.71
C LEU A 47 -7.91 -4.55 1.26
N HIS A 48 -7.94 -4.26 -0.03
CA HIS A 48 -7.28 -3.07 -0.59
C HIS A 48 -8.29 -2.26 -1.37
N TYR A 49 -8.20 -0.93 -1.23
CA TYR A 49 -8.96 -0.03 -2.08
C TYR A 49 -8.37 -0.04 -3.49
N ALA A 50 -9.22 -0.28 -4.49
CA ALA A 50 -8.83 -0.26 -5.89
C ALA A 50 -9.57 0.88 -6.60
N GLU A 51 -8.83 1.92 -6.97
CA GLU A 51 -9.37 2.99 -7.82
C GLU A 51 -9.58 2.47 -9.24
N ARG A 52 -10.82 2.54 -9.73
CA ARG A 52 -11.13 2.11 -11.09
C ARG A 52 -10.61 3.13 -12.09
N LYS A 53 -9.53 2.78 -12.79
CA LYS A 53 -9.07 3.52 -13.96
C LYS A 53 -10.13 3.51 -15.06
N SER A 54 -10.33 4.65 -15.72
CA SER A 54 -11.20 4.72 -16.88
C SER A 54 -10.66 3.86 -18.04
N LEU A 55 -11.53 3.42 -18.95
CA LEU A 55 -11.09 2.66 -20.13
C LEU A 55 -10.09 3.47 -20.98
N GLN A 56 -10.26 4.79 -21.03
CA GLN A 56 -9.38 5.72 -21.74
C GLN A 56 -7.98 5.74 -21.13
N GLU A 57 -7.87 5.79 -19.81
CA GLU A 57 -6.58 5.70 -19.11
C GLU A 57 -5.89 4.35 -19.36
N ARG A 58 -6.65 3.25 -19.32
CA ARG A 58 -6.12 1.91 -19.59
C ARG A 58 -5.59 1.78 -21.03
N VAL A 59 -6.30 2.35 -22.01
CA VAL A 59 -5.90 2.33 -23.42
C VAL A 59 -4.74 3.29 -23.69
N GLY A 60 -4.75 4.49 -23.09
CA GLY A 60 -3.66 5.46 -23.19
C GLY A 60 -2.33 4.92 -22.65
N LEU A 61 -2.38 4.19 -21.52
CA LEU A 61 -1.23 3.49 -20.93
C LEU A 61 -0.70 2.35 -21.82
N ALA A 62 -1.56 1.67 -22.58
CA ALA A 62 -1.14 0.61 -23.50
C ALA A 62 -0.58 1.16 -24.81
N ALA A 63 -1.11 2.30 -25.28
CA ALA A 63 -0.65 2.97 -26.48
C ALA A 63 0.77 3.54 -26.31
N SER A 64 1.08 4.18 -25.18
CA SER A 64 2.41 4.76 -24.93
C SER A 64 3.53 3.71 -24.99
N GLY A 65 3.33 2.52 -24.43
CA GLY A 65 4.32 1.42 -24.50
C GLY A 65 4.46 0.75 -25.87
N SER A 66 3.50 0.95 -26.78
CA SER A 66 3.48 0.33 -28.11
C SER A 66 4.00 1.27 -29.21
N VAL A 67 3.82 2.59 -29.04
CA VAL A 67 4.25 3.60 -30.03
C VAL A 67 5.76 3.58 -30.25
N ASP A 68 6.57 3.49 -29.19
CA ASP A 68 8.04 3.44 -29.32
C ASP A 68 8.51 2.23 -30.14
N ARG A 69 7.84 1.08 -30.00
CA ARG A 69 8.15 -0.14 -30.78
C ARG A 69 7.80 -0.02 -32.26
N LEU A 70 6.73 0.69 -32.59
CA LEU A 70 6.32 0.93 -33.97
C LEU A 70 7.24 1.94 -34.66
N VAL A 71 7.59 3.02 -33.97
CA VAL A 71 8.49 4.07 -34.49
C VAL A 71 9.89 3.51 -34.73
N THR A 72 10.46 2.78 -33.76
CA THR A 72 11.78 2.14 -33.91
C THR A 72 11.79 1.05 -35.00
N GLY A 73 10.73 0.25 -35.10
CA GLY A 73 10.60 -0.80 -36.11
C GLY A 73 10.44 -0.28 -37.54
N TRP A 74 9.88 0.91 -37.75
CA TRP A 74 9.83 1.55 -39.06
C TRP A 74 11.13 2.28 -39.40
N TRP A 75 11.77 2.90 -38.40
CA TRP A 75 13.05 3.57 -38.60
C TRP A 75 14.16 2.58 -38.99
N SER A 76 14.20 1.40 -38.35
CA SER A 76 15.16 0.34 -38.68
C SER A 76 14.96 -0.22 -40.09
N LYS A 77 13.71 -0.45 -40.51
CA LYS A 77 13.39 -0.89 -41.88
C LYS A 77 13.81 0.12 -42.94
N LEU A 78 13.63 1.41 -42.67
CA LEU A 78 14.05 2.51 -43.55
C LEU A 78 15.57 2.66 -43.64
N THR A 79 16.30 2.42 -42.55
CA THR A 79 17.77 2.50 -42.54
C THR A 79 18.45 1.23 -43.08
N GLN A 80 17.78 0.08 -43.04
CA GLN A 80 18.33 -1.20 -43.49
C GLN A 80 18.21 -1.44 -45.01
N GLN A 81 17.34 -0.70 -45.72
CA GLN A 81 17.24 -0.76 -47.19
C GLN A 81 18.38 -0.03 -47.94
N ARG A 82 19.30 0.64 -47.23
CA ARG A 82 20.39 1.42 -47.85
C ARG A 82 21.77 0.78 -47.66
N PHE A 83 21.83 -0.56 -47.63
CA PHE A 83 23.08 -1.33 -47.76
C PHE A 83 22.83 -2.64 -48.53
N TRP A 84 22.44 -2.52 -49.79
CA TRP A 84 22.94 -3.35 -50.89
C TRP A 84 22.96 -2.51 -52.16
#